data_AF-A0A2N9Y2V0-F1
#
_entry.id   AF-A0A2N9Y2V0-F1
#
_cell.length_a   1.000
_cell.length_b   1.000
_cell.length_c   1.000
_cell.angle_alpha   90.00
_cell.angle_beta   90.00
_cell.angle_gamma   90.00
#
_symmetry.space_group_name_H-M   'P 1'
#
loop_
_entity.id
_entity.type
_entity.pdbx_description
1 polymer ?
#
loop_
_entity_poly.entity_id
_entity_poly.type
_entity_poly.pdbx_seq_one_letter_code
_entity_poly.pdbx_strand_id
1 'polypeptide(L)'
;MSDAQQIFMAIGILTSIIFIFCLFIYLFMKLSIFLLKFAINKRIITDKNLTFRYNDMKIYKDNKKYLIIVSIITGIFCGGLFGGIFYYFFLKKLFANIYEVYKEAMIERNLPL
;
A
#
# COMPACT_ATOMS: atom_id res chain seq x y z
N MET A 1 -15.68 -16.16 36.80
CA MET A 1 -15.74 -15.17 35.71
C MET A 1 -16.89 -15.57 34.81
N SER A 2 -17.85 -14.68 34.52
CA SER A 2 -19.03 -15.07 33.73
C SER A 2 -18.69 -15.17 32.24
N ASP A 3 -19.45 -15.98 31.50
CA ASP A 3 -19.26 -16.14 30.05
C ASP A 3 -19.35 -14.81 29.31
N ALA A 4 -20.25 -13.92 29.74
CA ALA A 4 -20.36 -12.56 29.21
C ALA A 4 -19.06 -11.74 29.40
N GLN A 5 -18.42 -11.83 30.56
CA GLN A 5 -17.15 -11.14 30.82
C GLN A 5 -16.02 -11.69 29.94
N GLN A 6 -15.98 -13.00 29.69
CA GLN A 6 -14.99 -13.61 28.80
C GLN A 6 -15.17 -13.15 27.35
N ILE A 7 -16.42 -13.06 26.87
CA ILE A 7 -16.74 -12.56 25.52
C ILE A 7 -16.31 -11.09 25.36
N PHE A 8 -16.64 -10.20 26.30
CA PHE A 8 -16.22 -8.80 26.23
C PHE A 8 -14.70 -8.64 26.27
N MET A 9 -14.02 -9.44 27.09
CA MET A 9 -12.56 -9.42 27.18
C MET A 9 -11.91 -9.91 25.87
N ALA A 10 -12.45 -10.96 25.26
CA ALA A 10 -12.00 -11.46 23.96
C ALA A 10 -12.20 -10.42 22.85
N ILE A 11 -13.36 -9.76 22.80
CA ILE A 11 -13.63 -8.67 21.84
C ILE A 11 -12.63 -7.53 22.04
N GLY A 12 -12.39 -7.10 23.28
CA GLY A 12 -11.45 -6.01 23.59
C GLY A 12 -10.02 -6.31 23.14
N ILE A 13 -9.54 -7.53 23.38
CA ILE A 13 -8.23 -7.99 22.91
C ILE A 13 -8.19 -7.98 21.39
N LEU A 14 -9.20 -8.53 20.73
CA LEU A 14 -9.25 -8.65 19.27
C LEU A 14 -9.29 -7.27 18.59
N THR A 15 -10.08 -6.32 19.13
CA THR A 15 -10.09 -4.94 18.64
C THR A 15 -8.75 -4.23 18.82
N SER A 16 -8.05 -4.50 19.93
CA SER A 16 -6.74 -3.91 20.21
C SER A 16 -5.68 -4.42 19.24
N ILE A 17 -5.70 -5.73 18.94
CA ILE A 17 -4.80 -6.34 17.95
C ILE A 17 -5.04 -5.75 16.57
N ILE A 18 -6.31 -5.64 16.13
CA ILE A 18 -6.67 -5.04 14.84
C ILE A 18 -6.18 -3.59 14.78
N PHE A 19 -6.40 -2.81 15.84
CA PHE A 19 -5.97 -1.41 15.89
C PHE A 19 -4.46 -1.26 15.75
N ILE A 20 -3.67 -2.03 16.52
CA ILE A 20 -2.21 -2.02 16.45
C ILE A 20 -1.74 -2.39 15.04
N PHE A 21 -2.36 -3.42 14.45
CA PHE A 21 -2.03 -3.85 13.09
C PHE A 21 -2.33 -2.76 12.05
N CYS A 22 -3.50 -2.13 12.10
CA CYS A 22 -3.84 -1.00 11.23
C CYS A 22 -2.88 0.18 11.39
N LEU A 23 -2.49 0.52 12.63
CA LEU A 23 -1.53 1.57 12.90
C LEU A 23 -0.15 1.24 12.31
N PHE A 24 0.32 0.00 12.50
CA PHE A 24 1.57 -0.48 11.92
C PHE A 24 1.59 -0.34 10.40
N ILE A 25 0.53 -0.80 9.72
CA ILE A 25 0.41 -0.69 8.26
C ILE A 25 0.42 0.77 7.81
N TYR A 26 -0.31 1.64 8.50
CA TYR A 26 -0.34 3.06 8.17
C TYR A 26 1.05 3.70 8.27
N LEU A 27 1.77 3.43 9.37
CA LEU A 27 3.15 3.92 9.57
C LEU A 27 4.08 3.35 8.50
N PHE A 28 3.95 2.06 8.17
CA PHE A 28 4.73 1.42 7.12
C PHE A 28 4.51 2.07 5.74
N MET A 29 3.27 2.39 5.38
CA MET A 29 2.95 3.11 4.14
C MET A 29 3.60 4.50 4.10
N LYS A 30 3.51 5.26 5.19
CA LYS A 30 4.13 6.58 5.31
C LYS A 30 5.64 6.51 5.18
N LEU A 31 6.27 5.55 5.88
CA LEU A 31 7.71 5.31 5.81
C LEU A 31 8.13 4.95 4.38
N SER A 32 7.39 4.08 3.70
CA SER A 32 7.68 3.65 2.33
C SER A 32 7.68 4.81 1.34
N ILE A 33 6.67 5.69 1.43
CA ILE A 33 6.58 6.90 0.59
C ILE A 33 7.72 7.87 0.92
N PHE A 34 8.03 8.05 2.20
CA PHE A 34 9.13 8.93 2.63
C PHE A 34 10.48 8.45 2.09
N LEU A 35 10.78 7.15 2.24
CA LEU A 35 12.00 6.55 1.72
C LEU A 35 12.11 6.67 0.20
N LEU A 36 10.99 6.49 -0.52
CA LEU A 36 10.95 6.67 -1.97
C LEU A 36 11.30 8.10 -2.37
N LYS A 37 10.64 9.10 -1.77
CA LYS A 37 10.93 10.53 -2.00
C LYS A 37 12.39 10.84 -1.68
N PHE A 38 12.90 10.33 -0.57
CA PHE A 38 14.30 10.51 -0.18
C PHE A 38 15.26 9.93 -1.23
N ALA A 39 15.01 8.70 -1.70
CA ALA A 39 15.85 8.05 -2.72
C ALA A 39 15.85 8.79 -4.06
N ILE A 40 14.70 9.34 -4.46
CA ILE A 40 14.58 10.19 -5.65
C ILE A 40 15.36 11.49 -5.46
N ASN A 41 15.18 12.19 -4.34
CA ASN A 41 15.83 13.48 -4.07
C ASN A 41 17.35 13.35 -3.95
N LYS A 42 17.84 12.23 -3.40
CA LYS A 42 19.27 11.91 -3.32
C LYS A 42 19.85 11.38 -4.64
N ARG A 43 19.07 11.36 -5.72
CA ARG A 43 19.47 10.81 -7.04
C ARG A 43 19.99 9.37 -6.98
N ILE A 44 19.59 8.60 -5.97
CA ILE A 44 19.91 7.17 -5.86
C ILE A 44 19.22 6.40 -7.00
N ILE A 45 18.00 6.83 -7.35
CA ILE A 45 17.27 6.32 -8.51
C ILE A 45 17.72 7.12 -9.75
N THR A 46 18.31 6.42 -10.71
CA THR A 46 18.68 6.95 -12.03
C THR A 46 17.47 7.23 -12.89
N ASP A 47 17.60 8.12 -13.88
CA ASP A 47 16.48 8.52 -14.75
C ASP A 47 15.90 7.34 -15.54
N LYS A 48 16.75 6.43 -16.03
CA LYS A 48 16.32 5.18 -16.67
C LYS A 48 15.44 4.33 -15.75
N ASN A 49 15.85 4.18 -14.49
CA ASN A 49 15.08 3.41 -13.52
C ASN A 49 13.80 4.12 -13.12
N LEU A 50 13.82 5.45 -12.99
CA LEU A 50 12.65 6.25 -12.69
C LEU A 50 11.57 6.10 -13.76
N THR A 51 11.95 6.26 -15.04
CA THR A 51 11.05 6.08 -16.19
C THR A 51 10.50 4.67 -16.27
N PHE A 52 11.34 3.65 -16.07
CA PHE A 52 10.90 2.26 -16.04
C PHE A 52 9.86 2.01 -14.94
N ARG A 53 10.14 2.47 -13.70
CA ARG A 53 9.23 2.30 -12.56
C ARG A 53 7.91 3.06 -12.74
N TYR A 54 7.95 4.28 -13.28
CA TYR A 54 6.76 5.04 -13.62
C TYR A 54 5.88 4.30 -14.65
N ASN A 55 6.49 3.83 -15.74
CA ASN A 55 5.76 3.12 -16.80
C ASN A 55 5.18 1.79 -16.32
N ASP A 56 5.94 1.03 -15.53
CA ASP A 56 5.43 -0.19 -14.89
C ASP A 56 4.21 0.15 -14.02
N MET A 57 4.34 1.17 -13.16
CA MET A 57 3.25 1.60 -12.29
C MET A 57 2.02 2.12 -13.05
N LYS A 58 2.21 2.75 -14.21
CA LYS A 58 1.14 3.17 -15.13
C LYS A 58 0.38 1.96 -15.66
N ILE A 59 1.08 0.90 -16.07
CA ILE A 59 0.47 -0.37 -16.48
C ILE A 59 -0.35 -0.96 -15.33
N TYR A 60 0.15 -0.96 -14.10
CA TYR A 60 -0.62 -1.42 -12.94
C TYR A 60 -1.89 -0.60 -12.68
N LYS A 61 -1.83 0.73 -12.88
CA LYS A 61 -2.97 1.64 -12.71
C LYS A 61 -4.04 1.40 -13.77
N ASP A 62 -3.63 1.19 -15.02
CA ASP A 62 -4.54 1.09 -16.17
C ASP A 62 -5.05 -0.34 -16.40
N ASN A 63 -4.27 -1.37 -16.03
CA ASN A 63 -4.61 -2.76 -16.26
C ASN A 63 -5.50 -3.35 -15.16
N LYS A 64 -6.81 -3.29 -15.40
CA LYS A 64 -7.84 -3.89 -14.52
C LYS A 64 -7.59 -5.38 -14.20
N LYS A 65 -7.00 -6.16 -15.11
CA LYS A 65 -6.71 -7.59 -14.85
C LYS A 65 -5.69 -7.76 -13.74
N TYR A 66 -4.66 -6.91 -13.72
CA TYR A 66 -3.62 -6.96 -12.69
C TYR A 66 -4.18 -6.58 -11.32
N LEU A 67 -5.06 -5.57 -11.27
CA LEU A 67 -5.76 -5.18 -10.05
C LEU A 67 -6.61 -6.33 -9.48
N ILE A 68 -7.31 -7.07 -10.35
CA ILE A 68 -8.11 -8.25 -9.95
C ILE A 68 -7.20 -9.35 -9.39
N ILE A 69 -6.09 -9.67 -10.07
CA ILE A 69 -5.15 -10.70 -9.61
C ILE A 69 -4.59 -10.35 -8.22
N VAL A 70 -4.14 -9.10 -8.02
CA VAL A 70 -3.61 -8.65 -6.74
C VAL A 70 -4.69 -8.69 -5.66
N SER A 71 -5.92 -8.30 -5.97
CA SER A 71 -7.05 -8.41 -5.04
C SER A 71 -7.35 -9.87 -4.64
N ILE A 72 -7.28 -10.82 -5.57
CA ILE A 72 -7.50 -12.25 -5.31
C ILE A 72 -6.39 -12.79 -4.41
N ILE A 73 -5.13 -12.51 -4.73
CA ILE A 73 -3.97 -12.95 -3.93
C ILE A 73 -4.10 -12.39 -2.51
N THR A 74 -4.41 -11.10 -2.37
CA THR A 74 -4.60 -10.45 -1.07
C THR A 74 -5.79 -11.06 -0.32
N GLY A 75 -6.88 -11.40 -1.01
CA GLY A 75 -8.02 -12.11 -0.46
C GLY A 75 -7.65 -13.48 0.11
N ILE A 76 -6.83 -14.26 -0.60
CA ILE A 76 -6.39 -15.59 -0.15
C ILE A 76 -5.49 -15.47 1.09
N PHE A 77 -4.53 -14.55 1.08
CA PHE A 77 -3.57 -14.40 2.18
C PHE A 77 -4.16 -13.73 3.43
N CYS A 78 -5.12 -12.81 3.28
CA CYS A 78 -5.68 -12.04 4.40
C CYS A 78 -7.09 -12.51 4.83
N GLY A 79 -7.53 -13.70 4.42
CA GLY A 79 -8.74 -14.33 4.97
C GLY A 79 -10.07 -13.85 4.37
N GLY A 80 -10.18 -13.77 3.05
CA GLY A 80 -11.43 -13.51 2.34
C GLY A 80 -11.85 -12.04 2.34
N LEU A 81 -12.99 -11.72 2.97
CA LEU A 81 -13.56 -10.36 3.00
C LEU A 81 -12.59 -9.32 3.57
N PHE A 82 -11.83 -9.70 4.61
CA PHE A 82 -10.80 -8.85 5.20
C PHE A 82 -9.67 -8.54 4.22
N GLY A 83 -9.32 -9.47 3.33
CA GLY A 83 -8.33 -9.22 2.27
C GLY A 83 -8.83 -8.27 1.19
N GLY A 84 -10.13 -8.27 0.89
CA GLY A 84 -10.73 -7.28 -0.01
C GLY A 84 -10.69 -5.85 0.54
N ILE A 85 -11.03 -5.70 1.83
CA ILE A 85 -10.90 -4.43 2.56
C ILE A 85 -9.43 -4.01 2.61
N PHE A 86 -8.54 -4.94 2.92
CA PHE A 86 -7.11 -4.66 3.00
C PHE A 86 -6.55 -4.17 1.66
N TYR A 87 -6.93 -4.83 0.58
CA TYR A 87 -6.57 -4.44 -0.78
C TYR A 87 -7.06 -3.03 -1.13
N TYR A 88 -8.35 -2.76 -0.91
CA TYR A 88 -8.97 -1.52 -1.34
C TYR A 88 -8.46 -0.30 -0.56
N PHE A 89 -8.34 -0.43 0.77
CA PHE A 89 -7.96 0.70 1.63
C PHE A 89 -6.46 0.90 1.75
N PHE A 90 -5.65 -0.17 1.70
CA PHE A 90 -4.20 -0.08 1.91
C PHE A 90 -3.40 -0.22 0.62
N LEU A 91 -3.45 -1.37 -0.05
CA LEU A 91 -2.60 -1.64 -1.23
C LEU A 91 -2.91 -0.69 -2.38
N LYS A 92 -4.18 -0.53 -2.75
CA LYS A 92 -4.60 0.37 -3.82
C LYS A 92 -4.20 1.81 -3.54
N LYS A 93 -4.32 2.26 -2.29
CA LYS A 93 -3.95 3.61 -1.86
C LYS A 93 -2.43 3.82 -1.86
N LEU A 94 -1.67 2.83 -1.38
CA LEU A 94 -0.21 2.86 -1.42
C LEU A 94 0.29 2.98 -2.86
N PHE A 95 -0.23 2.14 -3.75
CA PHE A 95 0.13 2.13 -5.16
C PHE A 95 -0.22 3.44 -5.87
N ALA A 96 -1.40 4.00 -5.61
CA ALA A 96 -1.76 5.32 -6.14
C ALA A 96 -0.78 6.41 -5.66
N ASN A 97 -0.41 6.43 -4.38
CA ASN A 97 0.54 7.40 -3.86
C ASN A 97 1.94 7.24 -4.46
N ILE A 98 2.43 6.00 -4.59
CA ILE A 98 3.72 5.71 -5.21
C ILE A 98 3.74 6.18 -6.67
N TYR A 99 2.66 5.94 -7.42
CA TYR A 99 2.52 6.41 -8.79
C TYR A 99 2.62 7.93 -8.89
N GLU A 100 1.91 8.68 -8.04
CA GLU A 100 1.98 10.15 -8.05
C GLU A 100 3.37 10.65 -7.66
N VAL A 101 4.07 10.00 -6.72
CA VAL A 101 5.47 10.35 -6.39
C VAL A 101 6.40 10.15 -7.59
N TYR A 102 6.27 9.05 -8.33
CA TYR A 102 7.05 8.84 -9.54
C TYR A 102 6.72 9.87 -10.62
N LYS A 103 5.44 10.20 -10.79
CA LYS A 103 4.99 11.22 -11.75
C LYS A 103 5.55 12.60 -11.41
N GLU A 104 5.47 13.03 -10.15
CA GLU A 104 6.07 14.28 -9.66
C GLU A 104 7.57 14.31 -9.95
N ALA A 105 8.29 13.24 -9.63
CA ALA A 105 9.72 13.13 -9.87
C ALA A 105 10.10 13.17 -11.36
N MET A 106 9.28 12.58 -12.23
CA MET A 106 9.47 12.65 -13.68
C MET A 106 9.32 14.09 -14.19
N ILE A 107 8.35 14.85 -13.67
CA ILE A 107 8.14 16.27 -13.99
C ILE A 107 9.33 17.10 -13.51
N GLU A 108 9.75 16.94 -12.25
CA GLU A 108 10.88 17.68 -11.68
C GLU A 108 12.19 17.48 -12.45
N ARG A 109 12.37 16.30 -13.05
CA ARG A 109 13.56 15.95 -13.84
C ARG A 109 13.40 16.17 -15.35
N ASN A 110 12.28 16.74 -15.81
CA ASN A 110 11.97 16.95 -17.23
C ASN A 110 12.05 15.66 -18.08
N LEU A 111 11.54 14.55 -17.56
CA LEU A 111 11.50 13.25 -18.24
C LEU A 111 10.16 13.01 -18.96
N PRO A 112 10.13 12.17 -20.02
CA PRO A 112 8.90 11.92 -20.80
C PRO A 112 7.85 11.09 -20.03
N LEU A 113 6.57 11.51 -20.08
CA LEU A 113 5.42 10.97 -19.31
C LEU A 113 4.44 10.08 -20.10
#